data_AF-A0A812J664-F1
#
_entry.id   AF-A0A812J664-F1
#
_cell.length_a   1.000
_cell.length_b   1.000
_cell.length_c   1.000
_cell.angle_alpha   90.00
_cell.angle_beta   90.00
_cell.angle_gamma   90.00
#
_symmetry.space_group_name_H-M   'P 1'
#
loop_
_entity.id
_entity.type
_entity.pdbx_description
1 polymer ?
#
loop_
_entity_poly.entity_id
_entity_poly.type
_entity_poly.pdbx_seq_one_letter_code
_entity_poly.pdbx_strand_id
1 'polypeptide(L)'
;MTPPKRWNFLKPDHFGPQWDEKERPASCTSDLTSYSGMVIPALLWYAHYELRTSKTQQLQVPDLKFDSLMPLWGVLQKAMAAGRTSMSLAFAMHALMISTVKVNGEQRCARIAVTCRANFSKFVSQLERDHEFYDHPSAAHNLTIGKLWVDEAEKRMRATPPGGEQDDLLKQIGCLQRDYALLLNPWVAGQQQLVALVAVAIGIGSSVVDSRGQIRFVLHLYNALRCAEVVQSLPMLDWLLEIFRSSKAIWHAGRPTEDFLQHWYLSLGMAVSSETYIPARCTFTWL
;
A
#
# COMPACT_ATOMS: atom_id res chain seq x y z
N MET A 1 13.10 -2.43 23.37
CA MET A 1 11.73 -2.07 23.78
C MET A 1 11.05 -3.34 24.22
N THR A 2 10.73 -3.47 25.50
CA THR A 2 9.94 -4.59 26.03
C THR A 2 8.60 -4.61 25.28
N PRO A 3 8.14 -5.75 24.75
CA PRO A 3 6.80 -5.82 24.17
C PRO A 3 5.79 -5.31 25.20
N PRO A 4 4.72 -4.60 24.78
CA PRO A 4 3.72 -4.12 25.71
C PRO A 4 3.28 -5.26 26.60
N LYS A 5 3.24 -5.02 27.93
CA LYS A 5 2.73 -5.97 28.92
C LYS A 5 1.46 -6.60 28.36
N ARG A 6 1.37 -7.94 28.40
CA ARG A 6 0.25 -8.75 27.90
C ARG A 6 -1.04 -7.94 28.02
N TRP A 7 -1.64 -7.62 26.88
CA TRP A 7 -2.92 -6.92 26.85
C TRP A 7 -3.87 -7.75 27.69
N ASN A 8 -4.31 -7.22 28.83
CA ASN A 8 -5.42 -7.82 29.56
C ASN A 8 -6.60 -7.76 28.59
N PHE A 9 -6.91 -8.89 27.96
CA PHE A 9 -8.06 -9.00 27.09
C PHE A 9 -9.27 -8.52 27.89
N LEU A 10 -9.86 -7.44 27.42
CA LEU A 10 -10.96 -6.79 28.10
C LEU A 10 -12.09 -7.81 28.16
N LYS A 11 -12.66 -7.98 29.35
CA LYS A 11 -13.82 -8.86 29.52
C LYS A 11 -14.94 -8.40 28.58
N PRO A 12 -15.76 -9.32 28.05
CA PRO A 12 -17.00 -8.95 27.39
C PRO A 12 -17.76 -7.91 28.23
N ASP A 13 -18.31 -6.91 27.56
CA ASP A 13 -19.08 -5.81 28.15
C ASP A 13 -18.35 -4.85 29.10
N HIS A 14 -17.02 -4.90 29.21
CA HIS A 14 -16.26 -3.94 30.02
C HIS A 14 -16.51 -2.47 29.63
N PHE A 15 -16.79 -2.23 28.35
CA PHE A 15 -17.07 -0.92 27.78
C PHE A 15 -18.56 -0.72 27.43
N GLY A 16 -19.43 -1.44 28.14
CA GLY A 16 -20.85 -1.52 27.83
C GLY A 16 -21.17 -2.58 26.77
N PRO A 17 -22.42 -2.67 26.31
CA PRO A 17 -22.88 -3.74 25.44
C PRO A 17 -22.04 -3.84 24.16
N GLN A 18 -21.73 -5.07 23.76
CA GLN A 18 -21.05 -5.30 22.49
C GLN A 18 -21.83 -4.70 21.32
N TRP A 19 -21.15 -3.90 20.50
CA TRP A 19 -21.74 -3.38 19.26
C TRP A 19 -22.12 -4.52 18.32
N ASP A 20 -23.38 -4.51 17.87
CA ASP A 20 -23.94 -5.45 16.91
C ASP A 20 -24.53 -4.65 15.76
N GLU A 21 -23.91 -4.68 14.59
CA GLU A 21 -24.35 -3.91 13.44
C GLU A 21 -25.80 -4.21 13.02
N LYS A 22 -26.23 -5.47 13.16
CA LYS A 22 -27.53 -5.95 12.66
C LYS A 22 -28.63 -5.59 13.64
N GLU A 23 -28.44 -5.91 14.91
CA GLU A 23 -29.47 -5.75 15.94
C GLU A 23 -29.42 -4.35 16.57
N ARG A 24 -28.25 -3.70 16.58
CA ARG A 24 -27.99 -2.41 17.26
C ARG A 24 -27.03 -1.53 16.46
N PRO A 25 -27.43 -1.05 15.25
CA PRO A 25 -26.60 -0.13 14.49
C PRO A 25 -26.33 1.15 15.31
N ALA A 26 -25.10 1.63 15.25
CA ALA A 26 -24.70 2.83 15.99
C ALA A 26 -25.21 4.08 15.28
N SER A 27 -25.94 4.93 16.01
CA SER A 27 -26.48 6.21 15.54
C SER A 27 -25.46 7.34 15.68
N CYS A 28 -24.51 7.19 16.61
CA CYS A 28 -23.47 8.16 16.90
C CYS A 28 -22.21 7.46 17.43
N THR A 29 -21.12 8.21 17.61
CA THR A 29 -19.84 7.63 18.03
C THR A 29 -19.83 7.12 19.46
N SER A 30 -20.70 7.61 20.36
CA SER A 30 -20.81 7.07 21.72
C SER A 30 -21.35 5.63 21.75
N ASP A 31 -22.16 5.24 20.77
CA ASP A 31 -22.66 3.87 20.63
C ASP A 31 -21.54 2.88 20.26
N LEU A 32 -20.36 3.38 19.83
CA LEU A 32 -19.19 2.60 19.45
C LEU A 32 -18.14 2.51 20.57
N THR A 33 -18.51 2.79 21.83
CA THR A 33 -17.55 2.72 22.95
C THR A 33 -16.95 1.32 23.10
N SER A 34 -17.78 0.27 23.08
CA SER A 34 -17.32 -1.12 23.14
C SER A 34 -16.48 -1.53 21.93
N TYR A 35 -16.89 -1.09 20.72
CA TYR A 35 -16.12 -1.26 19.49
C TYR A 35 -14.73 -0.61 19.60
N SER A 36 -14.65 0.64 20.06
CA SER A 36 -13.38 1.37 20.20
C SER A 36 -12.41 0.71 21.17
N GLY A 37 -12.91 0.17 22.28
CA GLY A 37 -12.13 -0.57 23.27
C GLY A 37 -11.51 -1.85 22.71
N MET A 38 -12.14 -2.48 21.72
CA MET A 38 -11.61 -3.65 21.01
C MET A 38 -10.64 -3.26 19.89
N VAL A 39 -10.95 -2.19 19.17
CA VAL A 39 -10.18 -1.75 17.99
C VAL A 39 -8.84 -1.15 18.35
N ILE A 40 -8.76 -0.29 19.38
CA ILE A 40 -7.53 0.46 19.69
C ILE A 40 -6.34 -0.47 20.01
N PRO A 41 -6.47 -1.49 20.90
CA PRO A 41 -5.40 -2.45 21.14
C PRO A 41 -4.89 -3.13 19.88
N ALA A 42 -5.81 -3.60 19.04
CA ALA A 42 -5.48 -4.26 17.78
C ALA A 42 -4.81 -3.29 16.81
N LEU A 43 -5.30 -2.07 16.64
CA LEU A 43 -4.66 -1.07 15.78
C LEU A 43 -3.24 -0.73 16.22
N LEU A 44 -3.01 -0.58 17.53
CA LEU A 44 -1.65 -0.34 18.05
C LEU A 44 -0.74 -1.54 17.82
N TRP A 45 -1.27 -2.76 17.96
CA TRP A 45 -0.56 -3.97 17.58
C TRP A 45 -0.22 -3.95 16.08
N TYR A 46 -1.22 -3.88 15.21
CA TYR A 46 -0.99 -3.87 13.76
C TYR A 46 -0.09 -2.72 13.32
N ALA A 47 -0.21 -1.51 13.88
CA ALA A 47 0.69 -0.40 13.60
C ALA A 47 2.11 -0.66 14.11
N HIS A 48 2.29 -1.38 15.22
CA HIS A 48 3.61 -1.83 15.65
C HIS A 48 4.25 -2.75 14.62
N TYR A 49 3.49 -3.72 14.11
CA TYR A 49 4.01 -4.78 13.26
C TYR A 49 4.06 -4.41 11.76
N GLU A 50 3.12 -3.62 11.26
CA GLU A 50 3.00 -3.27 9.83
C GLU A 50 4.24 -2.55 9.28
N LEU A 51 4.99 -1.80 10.10
CA LEU A 51 6.24 -1.15 9.66
C LEU A 51 7.48 -1.61 10.44
N ARG A 52 7.37 -2.71 11.21
CA ARG A 52 8.50 -3.30 11.99
C ARG A 52 8.64 -4.82 11.87
N THR A 53 8.45 -5.39 10.69
CA THR A 53 9.37 -6.46 10.32
C THR A 53 10.72 -5.77 10.09
N SER A 54 11.69 -5.98 10.98
CA SER A 54 13.06 -5.39 11.14
C SER A 54 13.62 -4.30 10.17
N LYS A 55 14.68 -3.57 10.55
CA LYS A 55 15.41 -2.69 9.58
C LYS A 55 15.89 -3.42 8.31
N THR A 56 15.98 -4.76 8.33
CA THR A 56 16.31 -5.62 7.18
C THR A 56 15.08 -6.22 6.47
N GLN A 57 13.89 -6.09 7.05
CA GLN A 57 12.61 -6.62 6.54
C GLN A 57 11.56 -5.52 6.38
N GLN A 58 11.94 -4.26 6.58
CA GLN A 58 11.06 -3.17 6.27
C GLN A 58 10.81 -3.25 4.78
N LEU A 59 9.53 -3.34 4.41
CA LEU A 59 9.05 -2.97 3.09
C LEU A 59 9.27 -1.46 2.92
N GLN A 60 10.54 -1.06 2.90
CA GLN A 60 10.99 0.23 2.41
C GLN A 60 10.92 0.07 0.91
N VAL A 61 9.74 0.31 0.39
CA VAL A 61 9.59 0.60 -1.03
C VAL A 61 9.46 2.10 -1.05
N PRO A 62 10.59 2.84 -1.22
CA PRO A 62 10.57 4.29 -1.26
C PRO A 62 9.48 4.82 -2.19
N ASP A 63 9.19 4.07 -3.25
CA ASP A 63 8.20 4.39 -4.27
C ASP A 63 6.74 4.22 -3.85
N LEU A 64 6.44 3.34 -2.88
CA LEU A 64 5.04 3.08 -2.48
C LEU A 64 4.48 4.15 -1.55
N LYS A 65 5.30 5.09 -1.05
CA LYS A 65 4.88 6.21 -0.19
C LYS A 65 3.83 5.79 0.85
N PHE A 66 4.09 4.73 1.61
CA PHE A 66 3.14 4.15 2.56
C PHE A 66 2.56 5.17 3.54
N ASP A 67 3.33 6.18 3.94
CA ASP A 67 2.85 7.28 4.79
C ASP A 67 1.67 8.07 4.16
N SER A 68 1.59 8.10 2.83
CA SER A 68 0.49 8.73 2.07
C SER A 68 -0.69 7.78 1.86
N LEU A 69 -0.43 6.48 1.68
CA LEU A 69 -1.48 5.49 1.42
C LEU A 69 -2.13 4.94 2.69
N MET A 70 -1.39 4.94 3.81
CA MET A 70 -1.81 4.43 5.12
C MET A 70 -1.59 5.46 6.24
N PRO A 71 -2.18 6.65 6.16
CA PRO A 71 -1.87 7.75 7.07
C PRO A 71 -2.19 7.45 8.54
N LEU A 72 -3.18 6.59 8.81
CA LEU A 72 -3.53 6.21 10.19
C LEU A 72 -2.37 5.46 10.87
N TRP A 73 -1.62 4.65 10.12
CA TRP A 73 -0.48 3.89 10.64
C TRP A 73 0.66 4.80 11.05
N GLY A 74 1.00 5.77 10.20
CA GLY A 74 2.02 6.77 10.51
C GLY A 74 1.66 7.59 11.75
N VAL A 75 0.39 7.95 11.93
CA VAL A 75 -0.08 8.68 13.13
C VAL A 75 0.01 7.81 14.39
N LEU A 76 -0.44 6.55 14.33
CA LEU A 76 -0.36 5.61 15.45
C LEU A 76 1.09 5.39 15.89
N GLN A 77 2.00 5.17 14.95
CA GLN A 77 3.41 4.95 15.27
C GLN A 77 4.09 6.17 15.88
N LYS A 78 3.80 7.37 15.37
CA LYS A 78 4.31 8.61 15.96
C LYS A 78 3.84 8.76 17.41
N ALA A 79 2.58 8.47 17.69
CA ALA A 79 2.04 8.50 19.05
C ALA A 79 2.70 7.44 19.96
N MET A 80 2.88 6.22 19.46
CA MET A 80 3.56 5.14 20.18
C MET A 80 5.02 5.48 20.49
N ALA A 81 5.75 6.05 19.52
CA ALA A 81 7.14 6.46 19.70
C ALA A 81 7.27 7.62 20.71
N ALA A 82 6.31 8.55 20.70
CA ALA A 82 6.27 9.68 21.61
C ALA A 82 5.73 9.31 23.01
N GLY A 83 5.09 8.15 23.16
CA GLY A 83 4.43 7.74 24.41
C GLY A 83 3.28 8.64 24.84
N ARG A 84 2.70 9.41 23.91
CA ARG A 84 1.64 10.39 24.20
C ARG A 84 0.63 10.52 23.06
N THR A 85 -0.61 10.81 23.42
CA THR A 85 -1.68 11.11 22.46
C THR A 85 -1.48 12.49 21.84
N SER A 86 -1.57 12.58 20.52
CA SER A 86 -1.57 13.85 19.78
C SER A 86 -2.99 14.23 19.36
N MET A 87 -3.21 15.51 19.05
CA MET A 87 -4.48 15.96 18.46
C MET A 87 -4.77 15.25 17.14
N SER A 88 -3.74 15.01 16.32
CA SER A 88 -3.87 14.25 15.06
C SER A 88 -4.33 12.82 15.30
N LEU A 89 -3.84 12.15 16.35
CA LEU A 89 -4.32 10.80 16.70
C LEU A 89 -5.77 10.84 17.17
N ALA A 90 -6.13 11.79 18.03
CA ALA A 90 -7.52 11.94 18.50
C ALA A 90 -8.49 12.17 17.32
N PHE A 91 -8.12 13.05 16.38
CA PHE A 91 -8.90 13.30 15.18
C PHE A 91 -8.99 12.06 14.29
N ALA A 92 -7.88 11.35 14.06
CA ALA A 92 -7.86 10.14 13.25
C ALA A 92 -8.75 9.03 13.84
N MET A 93 -8.70 8.83 15.17
CA MET A 93 -9.57 7.87 15.85
C MET A 93 -11.04 8.29 15.79
N HIS A 94 -11.34 9.58 15.88
CA HIS A 94 -12.70 10.08 15.74
C HIS A 94 -13.23 9.90 14.31
N ALA A 95 -12.43 10.22 13.29
CA ALA A 95 -12.76 9.99 11.89
C ALA A 95 -13.01 8.51 11.60
N LEU A 96 -12.19 7.63 12.17
CA LEU A 96 -12.38 6.19 12.11
C LEU A 96 -13.75 5.77 12.66
N MET A 97 -14.14 6.26 13.85
CA MET A 97 -15.45 5.94 14.42
C MET A 97 -16.61 6.53 13.59
N ILE A 98 -16.47 7.77 13.12
CA ILE A 98 -17.46 8.39 12.22
C ILE A 98 -17.66 7.54 10.96
N SER A 99 -16.57 7.00 10.38
CA SER A 99 -16.67 6.16 9.19
C SER A 99 -17.54 4.93 9.43
N THR A 100 -17.42 4.30 10.60
CA THR A 100 -18.27 3.18 11.00
C THR A 100 -19.72 3.62 11.18
N VAL A 101 -19.99 4.73 11.89
CA VAL A 101 -21.37 5.27 12.06
C VAL A 101 -22.02 5.60 10.72
N LYS A 102 -21.27 6.15 9.76
CA LYS A 102 -21.82 6.54 8.46
C LYS A 102 -22.17 5.37 7.56
N VAL A 103 -21.52 4.23 7.77
CA VAL A 103 -21.66 3.07 6.89
C VAL A 103 -22.52 1.98 7.51
N ASN A 104 -22.58 1.86 8.83
CA ASN A 104 -23.23 0.74 9.51
C ASN A 104 -24.74 0.61 9.23
N GLY A 105 -25.30 -0.50 9.72
CA GLY A 105 -26.69 -0.88 9.51
C GLY A 105 -26.81 -1.84 8.33
N GLU A 106 -27.86 -2.66 8.31
CA GLU A 106 -28.07 -3.66 7.25
C GLU A 106 -26.84 -4.54 6.96
N GLN A 107 -25.92 -4.72 7.92
CA GLN A 107 -24.67 -5.48 7.73
C GLN A 107 -23.70 -4.90 6.67
N ARG A 108 -23.65 -3.58 6.47
CA ARG A 108 -22.73 -2.97 5.47
C ARG A 108 -21.26 -3.13 5.85
N CYS A 109 -20.89 -2.95 7.12
CA CYS A 109 -19.52 -3.16 7.59
C CYS A 109 -19.13 -4.64 7.40
N ALA A 110 -20.04 -5.57 7.70
CA ALA A 110 -19.83 -6.99 7.39
C ALA A 110 -19.62 -7.25 5.89
N ARG A 111 -20.40 -6.60 5.01
CA ARG A 111 -20.17 -6.69 3.54
C ARG A 111 -18.80 -6.16 3.14
N ILE A 112 -18.36 -5.03 3.70
CA ILE A 112 -17.02 -4.48 3.45
C ILE A 112 -15.95 -5.50 3.83
N ALA A 113 -16.08 -6.14 4.99
CA ALA A 113 -15.14 -7.18 5.42
C ALA A 113 -15.09 -8.35 4.42
N VAL A 114 -16.24 -8.84 3.97
CA VAL A 114 -16.33 -9.92 2.97
C VAL A 114 -15.68 -9.50 1.64
N THR A 115 -16.04 -8.32 1.12
CA THR A 115 -15.47 -7.80 -0.13
C THR A 115 -13.97 -7.57 -0.02
N CYS A 116 -13.49 -7.05 1.12
CA CYS A 116 -12.06 -6.84 1.35
C CYS A 116 -11.31 -8.17 1.33
N ARG A 117 -11.77 -9.18 2.07
CA ARG A 117 -11.16 -10.53 2.04
C ARG A 117 -11.15 -11.11 0.63
N ALA A 118 -12.27 -11.05 -0.08
CA ALA A 118 -12.37 -11.57 -1.45
C ALA A 118 -11.39 -10.88 -2.40
N ASN A 119 -11.24 -9.56 -2.29
CA ASN A 119 -10.30 -8.79 -3.10
C ASN A 119 -8.85 -9.18 -2.80
N PHE A 120 -8.47 -9.31 -1.53
CA PHE A 120 -7.12 -9.74 -1.16
C PHE A 120 -6.82 -11.16 -1.60
N SER A 121 -7.75 -12.11 -1.40
CA SER A 121 -7.59 -13.47 -1.93
C SER A 121 -7.44 -13.48 -3.45
N LYS A 122 -8.17 -12.63 -4.17
CA LYS A 122 -7.99 -12.47 -5.61
C LYS A 122 -6.60 -11.94 -5.97
N PHE A 123 -6.09 -10.93 -5.26
CA PHE A 123 -4.74 -10.42 -5.45
C PHE A 123 -3.67 -11.49 -5.22
N VAL A 124 -3.79 -12.26 -4.14
CA VAL A 124 -2.89 -13.39 -3.85
C VAL A 124 -2.90 -14.39 -5.00
N SER A 125 -4.09 -14.87 -5.41
CA SER A 125 -4.21 -15.85 -6.51
C SER A 125 -3.75 -15.30 -7.87
N GLN A 126 -3.81 -13.99 -8.09
CA GLN A 126 -3.25 -13.37 -9.29
C GLN A 126 -1.72 -13.39 -9.24
N LEU A 127 -1.12 -12.92 -8.14
CA LEU A 127 0.33 -12.91 -7.97
C LEU A 127 0.95 -14.31 -7.96
N GLU A 128 0.24 -15.32 -7.44
CA GLU A 128 0.67 -16.72 -7.47
C GLU A 128 0.63 -17.31 -8.88
N ARG A 129 -0.47 -17.12 -9.60
CA ARG A 129 -0.62 -17.58 -11.00
C ARG A 129 0.45 -16.97 -11.90
N ASP A 130 0.72 -15.69 -11.69
CA ASP A 130 1.59 -14.94 -12.57
C ASP A 130 3.07 -15.07 -12.14
N HIS A 131 3.36 -15.72 -11.01
CA HIS A 131 4.71 -15.84 -10.43
C HIS A 131 5.76 -16.32 -11.44
N GLU A 132 5.44 -17.34 -12.24
CA GLU A 132 6.35 -17.93 -13.24
C GLU A 132 6.74 -16.92 -14.35
N PHE A 133 5.87 -15.97 -14.70
CA PHE A 133 6.18 -14.96 -15.71
C PHE A 133 7.23 -13.95 -15.24
N TYR A 134 7.55 -13.97 -13.94
CA TYR A 134 8.33 -12.95 -13.28
C TYR A 134 9.59 -13.47 -12.59
N ASP A 135 9.93 -14.74 -12.79
CA ASP A 135 11.21 -15.34 -12.37
C ASP A 135 12.43 -14.73 -13.08
N HIS A 136 12.23 -13.76 -13.97
CA HIS A 136 13.31 -12.99 -14.55
C HIS A 136 13.96 -12.07 -13.48
N PRO A 137 15.30 -12.11 -13.29
CA PRO A 137 15.99 -11.45 -12.17
C PRO A 137 15.70 -9.96 -11.99
N SER A 138 15.40 -9.25 -13.08
CA SER A 138 15.09 -7.82 -13.06
C SER A 138 13.65 -7.46 -12.68
N ALA A 139 12.67 -8.35 -12.88
CA ALA A 139 11.28 -8.16 -12.47
C ALA A 139 11.01 -8.78 -11.09
N ALA A 140 11.80 -9.80 -10.72
CA ALA A 140 11.67 -10.56 -9.50
C ALA A 140 11.71 -9.70 -8.23
N HIS A 141 12.56 -8.66 -8.17
CA HIS A 141 12.70 -7.84 -6.95
C HIS A 141 11.41 -7.09 -6.58
N ASN A 142 10.86 -6.31 -7.52
CA ASN A 142 9.68 -5.49 -7.25
C ASN A 142 8.44 -6.35 -7.00
N LEU A 143 8.30 -7.46 -7.71
CA LEU A 143 7.20 -8.39 -7.48
C LEU A 143 7.33 -9.19 -6.20
N THR A 144 8.55 -9.58 -5.82
CA THR A 144 8.79 -10.21 -4.51
C THR A 144 8.32 -9.30 -3.38
N ILE A 145 8.62 -8.00 -3.50
CA ILE A 145 8.17 -6.98 -2.54
C ILE A 145 6.64 -6.88 -2.52
N GLY A 146 5.99 -6.75 -3.69
CA GLY A 146 4.53 -6.68 -3.77
C GLY A 146 3.84 -7.91 -3.21
N LYS A 147 4.35 -9.08 -3.57
CA LYS A 147 3.89 -10.37 -3.06
C LYS A 147 4.07 -10.48 -1.56
N LEU A 148 5.25 -10.14 -1.03
CA LEU A 148 5.51 -10.14 0.42
C LEU A 148 4.48 -9.29 1.16
N TRP A 149 4.16 -8.09 0.65
CA TRP A 149 3.17 -7.23 1.28
C TRP A 149 1.75 -7.83 1.22
N VAL A 150 1.34 -8.34 0.06
CA VAL A 150 0.01 -8.94 -0.13
C VAL A 150 -0.15 -10.20 0.73
N ASP A 151 0.87 -11.07 0.77
CA ASP A 151 0.88 -12.28 1.59
C ASP A 151 0.80 -11.93 3.08
N GLU A 152 1.58 -10.95 3.54
CA GLU A 152 1.50 -10.49 4.93
C GLU A 152 0.16 -9.80 5.24
N ALA A 153 -0.43 -9.06 4.30
CA ALA A 153 -1.78 -8.51 4.46
C ALA A 153 -2.83 -9.61 4.60
N GLU A 154 -2.82 -10.61 3.73
CA GLU A 154 -3.74 -11.74 3.78
C GLU A 154 -3.57 -12.55 5.07
N LYS A 155 -2.32 -12.87 5.44
CA LYS A 155 -1.99 -13.57 6.67
C LYS A 155 -2.52 -12.84 7.90
N ARG A 156 -2.40 -11.51 7.97
CA ARG A 156 -2.94 -10.70 9.10
C ARG A 156 -4.46 -10.71 9.18
N MET A 157 -5.15 -10.79 8.05
CA MET A 157 -6.61 -10.94 8.03
C MET A 157 -7.08 -12.31 8.56
N ARG A 158 -6.17 -13.29 8.62
CA ARG A 158 -6.42 -14.65 9.12
C ARG A 158 -5.82 -14.91 10.50
N ALA A 159 -4.72 -14.25 10.85
CA ALA A 159 -3.96 -14.47 12.08
C ALA A 159 -4.64 -13.84 13.30
N THR A 160 -4.70 -14.59 14.40
CA THR A 160 -5.16 -14.06 15.69
C THR A 160 -4.05 -13.22 16.33
N PRO A 161 -4.36 -12.06 16.94
CA PRO A 161 -3.40 -11.32 17.76
C PRO A 161 -2.81 -12.21 18.87
N PRO A 162 -1.55 -12.04 19.26
CA PRO A 162 -0.88 -12.90 20.22
C PRO A 162 -1.53 -12.77 21.60
N GLY A 163 -1.95 -13.91 22.17
CA GLY A 163 -2.40 -13.96 23.55
C GLY A 163 -3.36 -15.09 23.92
N GLY A 164 -3.04 -16.32 23.54
CA GLY A 164 -3.64 -17.51 24.16
C GLY A 164 -4.12 -18.54 23.16
N GLU A 165 -3.19 -19.28 22.54
CA GLU A 165 -3.56 -20.46 21.74
C GLU A 165 -4.20 -21.58 22.57
N GLN A 166 -4.12 -21.48 23.91
CA GLN A 166 -4.61 -22.50 24.85
C GLN A 166 -5.99 -22.18 25.46
N ASP A 167 -6.54 -20.97 25.26
CA ASP A 167 -7.85 -20.56 25.80
C ASP A 167 -8.78 -20.13 24.66
N ASP A 168 -9.85 -20.90 24.44
CA ASP A 168 -10.83 -20.66 23.38
C ASP A 168 -11.49 -19.28 23.51
N LEU A 169 -11.71 -18.78 24.73
CA LEU A 169 -12.31 -17.47 24.95
C LEU A 169 -11.35 -16.36 24.50
N LEU A 170 -10.07 -16.46 24.85
CA LEU A 170 -9.05 -15.48 24.45
C LEU A 170 -8.84 -15.48 22.93
N LYS A 171 -8.87 -16.66 22.31
CA LYS A 171 -8.82 -16.80 20.86
C LYS A 171 -10.00 -16.11 20.17
N GLN A 172 -11.22 -16.28 20.70
CA GLN A 172 -12.41 -15.60 20.17
C GLN A 172 -12.31 -14.08 20.29
N ILE A 173 -11.85 -13.57 21.44
CA ILE A 173 -11.64 -12.12 21.63
C ILE A 173 -10.61 -11.59 20.65
N GLY A 174 -9.48 -12.29 20.46
CA GLY A 174 -8.47 -11.90 19.49
C GLY A 174 -8.99 -11.84 18.05
N CYS A 175 -9.79 -12.84 17.63
CA CYS A 175 -10.43 -12.84 16.31
C CYS A 175 -11.38 -11.64 16.13
N LEU A 176 -12.16 -11.32 17.16
CA LEU A 176 -13.08 -10.18 17.14
C LEU A 176 -12.33 -8.85 17.04
N GLN A 177 -11.25 -8.68 17.81
CA GLN A 177 -10.41 -7.48 17.77
C GLN A 177 -9.75 -7.29 16.40
N ARG A 178 -9.22 -8.36 15.81
CA ARG A 178 -8.70 -8.35 14.43
C ARG A 178 -9.78 -7.90 13.45
N ASP A 179 -10.94 -8.55 13.48
CA ASP A 179 -12.00 -8.30 12.51
C ASP A 179 -12.51 -6.86 12.64
N TYR A 180 -12.69 -6.35 13.87
CA TYR A 180 -13.06 -4.95 14.09
C TYR A 180 -12.01 -3.95 13.65
N ALA A 181 -10.72 -4.23 13.86
CA ALA A 181 -9.65 -3.30 13.51
C ALA A 181 -9.32 -3.28 12.01
N LEU A 182 -9.29 -4.44 11.36
CA LEU A 182 -8.80 -4.58 9.98
C LEU A 182 -9.91 -4.64 8.93
N LEU A 183 -11.02 -5.32 9.22
CA LEU A 183 -11.95 -5.78 8.19
C LEU A 183 -13.30 -5.09 8.25
N LEU A 184 -13.87 -4.99 9.44
CA LEU A 184 -15.14 -4.33 9.71
C LEU A 184 -14.98 -2.82 9.87
N ASN A 185 -13.74 -2.32 9.80
CA ASN A 185 -13.44 -0.90 9.80
C ASN A 185 -13.35 -0.37 8.36
N PRO A 186 -14.32 0.45 7.88
CA PRO A 186 -14.33 0.92 6.50
C PRO A 186 -13.07 1.73 6.13
N TRP A 187 -12.57 2.52 7.08
CA TRP A 187 -11.41 3.37 6.89
C TRP A 187 -10.12 2.55 6.70
N VAL A 188 -9.90 1.54 7.54
CA VAL A 188 -8.74 0.65 7.45
C VAL A 188 -8.82 -0.26 6.23
N ALA A 189 -9.98 -0.89 6.00
CA ALA A 189 -10.19 -1.74 4.84
C ALA A 189 -9.95 -0.96 3.53
N GLY A 190 -10.40 0.31 3.49
CA GLY A 190 -10.14 1.22 2.37
C GLY A 190 -8.66 1.51 2.16
N GLN A 191 -7.90 1.81 3.22
CA GLN A 191 -6.45 2.05 3.11
C GLN A 191 -5.70 0.81 2.59
N GLN A 192 -6.05 -0.38 3.08
CA GLN A 192 -5.43 -1.61 2.62
C GLN A 192 -5.73 -1.90 1.15
N GLN A 193 -6.98 -1.71 0.71
CA GLN A 193 -7.32 -1.84 -0.71
C GLN A 193 -6.63 -0.78 -1.58
N LEU A 194 -6.49 0.44 -1.08
CA LEU A 194 -5.78 1.51 -1.78
C LEU A 194 -4.32 1.13 -2.02
N VAL A 195 -3.64 0.54 -1.02
CA VAL A 195 -2.28 0.04 -1.19
C VAL A 195 -2.22 -1.11 -2.19
N ALA A 196 -3.11 -2.10 -2.08
CA ALA A 196 -3.13 -3.22 -3.02
C ALA A 196 -3.32 -2.74 -4.48
N LEU A 197 -4.16 -1.73 -4.68
CA LEU A 197 -4.40 -1.17 -6.02
C LEU A 197 -3.26 -0.27 -6.51
N VAL A 198 -2.95 0.79 -5.77
CA VAL A 198 -2.03 1.84 -6.24
C VAL A 198 -0.59 1.38 -6.14
N ALA A 199 -0.24 0.77 -5.02
CA ALA A 199 1.13 0.39 -4.75
C ALA A 199 1.48 -0.90 -5.50
N VAL A 200 0.67 -1.96 -5.30
CA VAL A 200 0.98 -3.27 -5.86
C VAL A 200 0.54 -3.38 -7.32
N ALA A 201 -0.73 -3.19 -7.64
CA ALA A 201 -1.19 -3.40 -9.02
C ALA A 201 -0.61 -2.37 -10.00
N ILE A 202 -0.69 -1.08 -9.66
CA ILE A 202 -0.23 0.00 -10.55
C ILE A 202 1.28 0.20 -10.41
N GLY A 203 1.78 0.46 -9.21
CA GLY A 203 3.19 0.76 -8.96
C GLY A 203 4.09 -0.38 -9.42
N ILE A 204 3.95 -1.55 -8.80
CA ILE A 204 4.79 -2.71 -9.11
C ILE A 204 4.48 -3.23 -10.52
N GLY A 205 3.21 -3.33 -10.93
CA GLY A 205 2.86 -3.76 -12.28
C GLY A 205 3.49 -2.89 -13.36
N SER A 206 3.50 -1.56 -13.19
CA SER A 206 4.17 -0.65 -14.13
C SER A 206 5.69 -0.85 -14.13
N SER A 207 6.31 -1.09 -12.97
CA SER A 207 7.75 -1.34 -12.88
C SER A 207 8.17 -2.64 -13.58
N VAL A 208 7.29 -3.65 -13.62
CA VAL A 208 7.54 -4.90 -14.32
C VAL A 208 7.51 -4.68 -15.82
N VAL A 209 6.52 -3.93 -16.31
CA VAL A 209 6.41 -3.55 -17.72
C VAL A 209 7.59 -2.65 -18.16
N ASP A 210 8.09 -1.80 -17.27
CA ASP A 210 9.19 -0.85 -17.52
C ASP A 210 10.52 -1.24 -16.85
N SER A 211 10.77 -2.53 -16.62
CA SER A 211 11.90 -3.05 -15.81
C SER A 211 13.29 -2.61 -16.30
N ARG A 212 13.41 -2.21 -17.57
CA ARG A 212 14.68 -1.70 -18.15
C ARG A 212 14.50 -0.36 -18.85
N GLY A 213 13.48 0.40 -18.45
CA GLY A 213 13.12 1.63 -19.15
C GLY A 213 12.61 1.33 -20.56
N GLN A 214 11.96 0.19 -20.81
CA GLN A 214 11.40 -0.15 -22.13
C GLN A 214 10.39 0.90 -22.59
N ILE A 215 9.57 1.41 -21.69
CA ILE A 215 8.61 2.47 -21.99
C ILE A 215 9.37 3.75 -22.35
N ARG A 216 10.43 4.10 -21.60
CA ARG A 216 11.25 5.27 -21.93
C ARG A 216 11.91 5.06 -23.30
N PHE A 217 12.54 3.91 -23.52
CA PHE A 217 13.25 3.60 -24.77
C PHE A 217 12.31 3.65 -25.97
N VAL A 218 11.17 2.94 -25.91
CA VAL A 218 10.19 2.90 -26.98
C VAL A 218 9.63 4.28 -27.26
N LEU A 219 9.28 5.06 -26.23
CA LEU A 219 8.71 6.39 -26.43
C LEU A 219 9.75 7.39 -26.96
N HIS A 220 10.99 7.38 -26.45
CA HIS A 220 12.07 8.24 -26.96
C HIS A 220 12.43 7.90 -28.40
N LEU A 221 12.59 6.61 -28.72
CA LEU A 221 12.87 6.15 -30.08
C LEU A 221 11.72 6.49 -31.03
N TYR A 222 10.48 6.18 -30.65
CA TYR A 222 9.30 6.50 -31.46
C TYR A 222 9.16 8.00 -31.68
N ASN A 223 9.36 8.83 -30.65
CA ASN A 223 9.33 10.28 -30.79
C ASN A 223 10.40 10.79 -31.78
N ALA A 224 11.64 10.30 -31.69
CA ALA A 224 12.70 10.65 -32.64
C ALA A 224 12.35 10.26 -34.07
N LEU A 225 11.83 9.03 -34.28
CA LEU A 225 11.41 8.54 -35.59
C LEU A 225 10.21 9.31 -36.16
N ARG A 226 9.28 9.75 -35.30
CA ARG A 226 8.13 10.60 -35.68
C ARG A 226 8.57 12.00 -36.08
N CYS A 227 9.49 12.61 -35.33
CA CYS A 227 10.08 13.92 -35.67
C CYS A 227 10.90 13.89 -36.95
N ALA A 228 11.58 12.76 -37.23
CA ALA A 228 12.31 12.55 -38.48
C ALA A 228 11.42 12.10 -39.66
N GLU A 229 10.10 11.99 -39.44
CA GLU A 229 9.11 11.55 -40.44
C GLU A 229 9.39 10.17 -41.07
N VAL A 230 10.15 9.32 -40.37
CA VAL A 230 10.56 7.97 -40.85
C VAL A 230 9.47 6.93 -40.60
N VAL A 231 8.62 7.16 -39.61
CA VAL A 231 7.52 6.25 -39.26
C VAL A 231 6.18 6.97 -39.28
N GLN A 232 5.15 6.24 -39.72
CA GLN A 232 3.77 6.70 -39.64
C GLN A 232 3.29 6.75 -38.18
N SER A 233 2.23 7.52 -37.96
CA SER A 233 1.52 7.56 -36.69
C SER A 233 1.02 6.15 -36.32
N LEU A 234 1.39 5.71 -35.11
CA LEU A 234 0.88 4.50 -34.48
C LEU A 234 -0.05 4.94 -33.34
N PRO A 235 -1.39 4.77 -33.47
CA PRO A 235 -2.36 5.36 -32.54
C PRO A 235 -2.09 5.04 -31.06
N MET A 236 -1.66 3.81 -30.76
CA MET A 236 -1.33 3.39 -29.40
C MET A 236 -0.12 4.14 -28.84
N LEU A 237 0.94 4.33 -29.63
CA LEU A 237 2.14 5.03 -29.17
C LEU A 237 1.88 6.54 -29.08
N ASP A 238 1.07 7.11 -29.98
CA ASP A 238 0.66 8.52 -29.89
C ASP A 238 -0.19 8.78 -28.63
N TRP A 239 -1.08 7.84 -28.28
CA TRP A 239 -1.83 7.90 -27.03
C TRP A 239 -0.90 7.86 -25.80
N LEU A 240 0.10 6.98 -25.79
CA LEU A 240 1.11 6.93 -24.72
C LEU A 240 1.96 8.21 -24.66
N LEU A 241 2.36 8.78 -25.81
CA LEU A 241 3.06 10.07 -25.86
C LEU A 241 2.23 11.19 -25.22
N GLU A 242 0.91 11.21 -25.46
CA GLU A 242 0.02 12.21 -24.87
C GLU A 242 -0.17 12.00 -23.36
N ILE A 243 -0.41 10.76 -22.92
CA ILE A 243 -0.52 10.43 -21.48
C ILE A 243 0.73 10.84 -20.73
N PHE A 244 1.90 10.53 -21.29
CA PHE A 244 3.18 10.81 -20.63
C PHE A 244 3.74 12.19 -20.95
N ARG A 245 3.04 13.07 -21.67
CA ARG A 245 3.58 14.37 -22.15
C ARG A 245 4.24 15.22 -21.05
N SER A 246 3.71 15.16 -19.83
CA SER A 246 4.20 15.92 -18.66
C SER A 246 4.95 15.06 -17.64
N SER A 247 5.19 13.78 -17.94
CA SER A 247 5.87 12.87 -17.04
C SER A 247 7.38 13.15 -17.06
N LYS A 248 7.91 13.72 -15.98
CA LYS A 248 9.37 13.90 -15.80
C LYS A 248 10.15 12.59 -15.75
N ALA A 249 9.47 11.47 -15.45
CA ALA A 249 10.08 10.14 -15.45
C ALA A 249 10.35 9.64 -16.88
N ILE A 250 9.58 10.10 -17.87
CA ILE A 250 9.83 9.80 -19.29
C ILE A 250 10.62 10.94 -19.93
N TRP A 251 10.18 12.18 -19.73
CA TRP A 251 10.71 13.39 -20.34
C TRP A 251 11.31 14.32 -19.30
N HIS A 252 12.56 14.09 -18.91
CA HIS A 252 13.23 14.86 -17.85
C HIS A 252 13.09 16.38 -18.03
N ALA A 253 13.29 16.86 -19.25
CA ALA A 253 13.21 18.28 -19.65
C ALA A 253 12.06 18.57 -20.63
N GLY A 254 11.01 17.73 -20.66
CA GLY A 254 9.96 17.79 -21.67
C GLY A 254 10.27 16.97 -22.93
N ARG A 255 9.25 16.79 -23.78
CA ARG A 255 9.34 15.93 -24.96
C ARG A 255 10.27 16.57 -26.00
N PRO A 256 11.36 15.91 -26.41
CA PRO A 256 12.33 16.49 -27.33
C PRO A 256 11.76 16.62 -28.74
N THR A 257 12.21 17.65 -29.45
CA THR A 257 12.05 17.83 -30.91
C THR A 257 13.38 17.76 -31.66
N GLU A 258 14.48 17.80 -30.92
CA GLU A 258 15.88 17.68 -31.37
C GLU A 258 16.72 17.06 -30.22
N ASP A 259 18.02 16.83 -30.45
CA ASP A 259 18.97 16.31 -29.45
C ASP A 259 18.49 15.06 -28.68
N PHE A 260 17.79 14.16 -29.38
CA PHE A 260 17.10 13.00 -28.80
C PHE A 260 17.99 12.13 -27.92
N LEU A 261 19.25 11.95 -28.30
CA LEU A 261 20.20 11.13 -27.55
C LEU A 261 20.55 11.74 -26.18
N GLN A 262 20.72 13.07 -26.12
CA GLN A 262 20.97 13.76 -24.86
C GLN A 262 19.75 13.66 -23.93
N HIS A 263 18.55 13.88 -24.47
CA HIS A 263 17.30 13.73 -23.72
C HIS A 263 17.07 12.30 -23.20
N TRP A 264 17.47 11.29 -23.99
CA TRP A 264 17.47 9.89 -23.57
C TRP A 264 18.39 9.67 -22.37
N TYR A 265 19.65 10.11 -22.46
CA TYR A 265 20.61 9.99 -21.35
C TYR A 265 20.14 10.71 -20.08
N LEU A 266 19.58 11.93 -20.21
CA LEU A 266 18.99 12.66 -19.09
C LEU A 266 17.80 11.91 -18.47
N SER A 267 16.97 11.25 -19.30
CA SER A 267 15.86 10.41 -18.80
C SER A 267 16.32 9.18 -18.00
N LEU A 268 17.57 8.75 -18.19
CA LEU A 268 18.21 7.68 -17.41
C LEU A 268 18.95 8.21 -16.18
N GLY A 269 18.88 9.52 -15.90
CA GLY A 269 19.60 10.16 -14.80
C GLY A 269 21.10 10.32 -15.05
N MET A 270 21.56 10.16 -16.29
CA MET A 270 22.97 10.38 -16.65
C MET A 270 23.22 11.86 -16.91
N ALA A 271 24.24 12.42 -16.26
CA ALA A 271 24.76 13.73 -16.61
C ALA A 271 25.50 13.63 -17.96
N VAL A 272 24.96 14.26 -18.99
CA VAL A 272 25.66 14.39 -20.28
C VAL A 272 26.60 15.58 -20.16
N SER A 273 27.89 15.34 -19.88
CA SER A 273 28.89 16.37 -20.09
C SER A 273 28.98 16.64 -21.59
N SER A 274 28.72 17.87 -22.01
CA SER A 274 28.75 18.31 -23.42
C SER A 274 30.14 18.22 -24.07
N GLU A 275 31.15 17.78 -23.32
CA GLU A 275 32.53 17.64 -23.78
C GLU A 275 32.86 16.15 -23.91
N THR A 276 33.29 15.76 -25.11
CA THR A 276 33.89 14.47 -25.49
C THR A 276 32.97 13.25 -25.72
N TYR A 277 32.77 12.95 -27.01
CA TYR A 277 32.44 11.64 -27.55
C TYR A 277 33.61 10.67 -27.25
N ILE A 278 33.66 10.12 -26.03
CA ILE A 278 34.54 9.02 -25.64
C ILE A 278 33.62 7.96 -25.03
N PRO A 279 33.77 6.65 -25.36
CA PRO A 279 32.91 5.60 -24.84
C PRO A 279 33.07 5.53 -23.31
N ALA A 280 32.18 6.23 -22.59
CA ALA A 280 32.21 6.34 -21.15
C ALA A 280 31.88 4.96 -20.56
N ARG A 281 32.78 4.47 -19.70
CA ARG A 281 32.48 3.40 -18.76
C ARG A 281 31.29 3.86 -17.90
N CYS A 282 30.11 3.31 -18.16
CA CYS A 282 28.92 3.52 -17.34
C CYS A 282 29.17 3.00 -15.92
N THR A 283 29.38 3.90 -14.97
CA THR A 283 29.19 3.59 -13.55
C THR A 283 27.76 3.92 -13.18
N PHE A 284 26.93 2.89 -13.04
CA PHE A 284 25.57 3.00 -12.53
C PHE A 284 25.60 3.21 -11.01
N THR A 285 25.17 4.38 -10.54
CA THR A 285 24.74 4.59 -9.17
C THR A 285 23.22 4.68 -9.17
N TRP A 286 22.56 3.62 -8.67
CA TRP A 286 21.13 3.62 -8.41
C TRP A 286 20.84 4.57 -7.23
N LEU A 287 19.99 5.57 -7.46
CA LEU A 287 19.33 6.36 -6.42
C LEU A 287 17.91 5.82 -6.21
#